data_AF-A0A5N7MMU6-F1
#
_entry.id   AF-A0A5N7MMU6-F1
#
_cell.length_a   1.000
_cell.length_b   1.000
_cell.length_c   1.000
_cell.angle_alpha   90.00
_cell.angle_beta   90.00
_cell.angle_gamma   90.00
#
_symmetry.space_group_name_H-M   'P 1'
#
loop_
_entity.id
_entity.type
_entity.pdbx_description
1 polymer ?
#
loop_
_entity_poly.entity_id
_entity_poly.type
_entity_poly.pdbx_seq_one_letter_code
_entity_poly.pdbx_strand_id
1 'polypeptide(L)' 'MRLFMFTSQAKDDLHAFAGDESGSKLPGKYAPWGLTGTLGSREAPPHKFSRKAIEQAISSEGFQLWRMKPKG' A
#
# COMPACT_ATOMS: atom_id res chain seq x y z
N MET A 1 -8.88 -7.79 7.20
CA MET A 1 -9.32 -6.84 6.13
C MET A 1 -8.74 -7.28 4.78
N ARG A 2 -9.35 -6.92 3.64
CA ARG A 2 -8.70 -7.06 2.32
C ARG A 2 -7.84 -5.83 2.09
N LEU A 3 -6.57 -6.03 1.72
CA LEU A 3 -5.64 -4.94 1.46
C LEU A 3 -5.47 -4.80 -0.04
N PHE A 4 -5.42 -3.57 -0.52
CA PHE A 4 -5.19 -3.24 -1.92
C PHE A 4 -3.80 -2.61 -2.03
N MET A 5 -3.00 -3.10 -2.97
CA MET A 5 -1.63 -2.68 -3.21
C MET A 5 -1.61 -1.73 -4.40
N PHE A 6 -0.96 -0.59 -4.22
CA PHE A 6 -0.81 0.42 -5.25
C PHE A 6 0.66 0.77 -5.46
N THR A 7 1.02 1.11 -6.69
CA THR A 7 2.30 1.75 -7.02
C THR A 7 2.04 3.21 -7.39
N SER A 8 2.96 4.07 -6.99
CA SER A 8 2.97 5.45 -7.47
C SER A 8 3.51 5.46 -8.89
N GLN A 9 2.78 6.04 -9.83
CA GLN A 9 3.30 6.30 -11.17
C GLN A 9 4.22 7.53 -11.20
N ALA A 10 4.21 8.35 -10.14
CA ALA A 10 5.12 9.48 -9.98
C ALA A 10 6.47 9.07 -9.37
N LYS A 11 6.56 7.88 -8.74
CA LYS A 11 7.77 7.36 -8.09
C LYS A 11 7.80 5.84 -8.15
N ASP A 12 8.71 5.28 -8.95
CA ASP A 12 8.85 3.84 -9.19
C ASP A 12 9.18 3.03 -7.92
N ASP A 13 9.83 3.64 -6.93
CA ASP A 13 10.18 2.97 -5.67
C ASP A 13 9.05 3.04 -4.63
N LEU A 14 8.01 3.85 -4.86
CA LEU A 14 6.98 4.15 -3.88
C LEU A 14 5.71 3.32 -4.10
N HIS A 15 5.29 2.68 -3.02
CA HIS A 15 4.16 1.78 -3.00
C HIS A 15 3.25 2.14 -1.82
N ALA A 16 1.99 1.71 -1.89
CA ALA A 16 1.01 1.95 -0.86
C ALA A 16 0.11 0.73 -0.63
N PHE A 17 -0.37 0.60 0.60
CA PHE A 17 -1.49 -0.27 0.95
C PHE A 17 -2.71 0.59 1.32
N ALA A 18 -3.89 0.23 0.84
CA ALA A 18 -5.16 0.82 1.26
C ALA A 18 -6.19 -0.27 1.61
N GLY A 19 -7.25 0.13 2.30
CA GLY A 19 -8.38 -0.74 2.65
C GLY A 19 -9.44 -0.86 1.56
N ASP A 20 -9.32 -0.09 0.48
CA ASP A 20 -10.29 0.01 -0.62
C ASP A 20 -9.63 -0.05 -2.00
N GLU A 21 -10.38 -0.53 -2.99
CA GLU A 21 -9.88 -0.69 -4.38
C GLU A 21 -9.60 0.62 -5.10
N SER A 22 -10.22 1.72 -4.65
CA SER A 22 -10.06 3.03 -5.27
C SER A 22 -8.84 3.79 -4.75
N GLY A 23 -8.26 3.35 -3.64
CA GLY A 23 -7.20 4.09 -2.95
C GLY A 23 -7.68 5.48 -2.50
N SER A 24 -8.94 5.61 -2.07
CA SER A 24 -9.61 6.89 -1.81
C SER A 24 -8.89 7.81 -0.81
N LYS A 25 -8.10 7.23 0.10
CA LYS A 25 -7.32 7.92 1.12
C LYS A 25 -5.86 8.17 0.72
N LEU A 26 -5.43 7.70 -0.44
CA LEU A 26 -4.04 7.83 -0.87
C LEU A 26 -3.68 9.29 -1.17
N PRO A 27 -2.46 9.73 -0.81
CA PRO A 27 -2.05 11.11 -1.01
C PRO A 27 -1.89 11.44 -2.50
N GLY A 28 -2.59 12.50 -2.95
CA GLY A 28 -2.59 12.95 -4.34
C GLY A 28 -1.23 13.44 -4.86
N LYS A 29 -0.30 13.83 -3.98
CA LYS A 29 1.07 14.24 -4.37
C LYS A 29 1.90 13.13 -5.03
N TYR A 30 1.48 11.87 -4.88
CA TYR A 30 2.11 10.70 -5.49
C TYR A 30 1.14 9.99 -6.44
N ALA A 31 -0.02 10.60 -6.72
CA ALA A 31 -0.89 10.14 -7.79
C ALA A 31 -0.19 10.38 -9.15
N PRO A 32 -0.57 9.63 -10.20
CA PRO A 32 -1.57 8.57 -10.21
C PRO A 32 -1.12 7.29 -9.50
N TRP A 33 -2.06 6.64 -8.80
CA TRP A 33 -1.85 5.37 -8.12
C TRP A 33 -2.35 4.22 -9.00
N GLY A 34 -1.47 3.32 -9.39
CA GLY A 34 -1.83 2.11 -10.13
C GLY A 34 -2.09 0.95 -9.18
N LEU A 35 -3.30 0.37 -9.20
CA LEU A 35 -3.59 -0.85 -8.46
C LEU A 35 -2.78 -2.01 -9.05
N THR A 36 -1.90 -2.60 -8.25
CA THR A 36 -1.01 -3.70 -8.68
C THR A 36 -1.44 -5.04 -8.16
N GLY A 37 -2.22 -5.09 -7.09
CA GLY A 37 -2.75 -6.34 -6.58
C GLY A 37 -3.60 -6.16 -5.34
N THR A 38 -4.12 -7.29 -4.85
CA THR A 38 -4.89 -7.34 -3.61
C THR A 38 -4.38 -8.47 -2.74
N LEU A 39 -4.34 -8.27 -1.44
CA LEU A 39 -4.03 -9.29 -0.45
C LEU A 39 -5.32 -9.63 0.31
N GLY A 40 -5.78 -10.87 0.18
CA GLY A 40 -6.88 -11.42 0.95
C GLY A 40 -6.51 -11.58 2.42
N SER A 41 -7.50 -11.63 3.32
CA SER A 41 -7.30 -11.66 4.78
C SER A 41 -6.55 -12.88 5.34
N ARG A 42 -6.16 -13.85 4.51
CA ARG A 42 -5.27 -14.97 4.88
C ARG A 42 -3.88 -14.91 4.24
N GLU A 43 -3.66 -14.00 3.29
CA GLU A 43 -2.37 -13.87 2.61
C GLU A 43 -1.39 -13.01 3.40
N ALA A 44 -0.13 -13.43 3.43
CA ALA A 44 0.92 -12.67 4.09
C ALA A 44 1.34 -11.47 3.21
N PRO A 45 1.57 -10.28 3.79
CA PRO A 45 2.13 -9.16 3.04
C PRO A 45 3.52 -9.46 2.48
N PRO A 46 3.89 -8.88 1.33
CA PRO A 46 5.23 -9.02 0.78
C PRO A 46 6.29 -8.45 1.73
N HIS A 47 7.56 -8.84 1.53
CA HIS A 47 8.72 -8.31 2.29
C HIS A 47 8.65 -8.47 3.82
N LYS A 48 7.92 -9.46 4.33
CA LYS A 48 7.74 -9.70 5.78
C LYS A 48 7.12 -8.51 6.53
N PHE A 49 6.35 -7.66 5.84
CA PHE A 49 5.62 -6.61 6.54
C PHE A 49 4.62 -7.22 7.51
N SER A 50 4.53 -6.62 8.71
CA SER A 50 3.51 -7.01 9.68
C SER A 50 2.15 -6.59 9.16
N ARG A 51 1.30 -7.57 8.82
CA ARG A 51 -0.10 -7.32 8.44
C ARG A 51 -0.78 -6.42 9.46
N LYS A 52 -0.60 -6.73 10.75
CA LYS A 52 -1.22 -5.97 11.83
C LYS A 52 -0.83 -4.49 11.78
N ALA A 53 0.44 -4.18 11.48
CA ALA A 53 0.90 -2.81 11.35
C ALA A 53 0.26 -2.09 10.14
N ILE A 54 0.17 -2.76 8.99
CA ILE A 54 -0.50 -2.22 7.80
C ILE A 54 -1.98 -1.97 8.09
N GLU A 55 -2.66 -2.94 8.70
CA GLU A 55 -4.09 -2.82 9.03
C GLU A 55 -4.34 -1.69 10.03
N GLN A 56 -3.46 -1.54 11.03
CA GLN A 56 -3.55 -0.47 12.01
C GLN A 56 -3.30 0.91 11.36
N ALA A 57 -2.31 1.03 10.47
CA ALA A 57 -2.05 2.27 9.75
C ALA A 57 -3.20 2.65 8.81
N ILE A 58 -3.79 1.68 8.11
CA ILE A 58 -4.99 1.92 7.29
C ILE A 58 -6.17 2.33 8.18
N SER A 59 -6.34 1.73 9.35
CA SER A 59 -7.40 2.12 10.28
C SER A 59 -7.23 3.53 10.84
N SER A 60 -5.99 3.98 11.04
CA SER A 60 -5.69 5.30 11.62
C SER A 60 -5.59 6.41 10.58
N GLU A 61 -4.87 6.16 9.48
CA GLU A 61 -4.52 7.15 8.45
C GLU A 61 -5.24 6.93 7.12
N GLY A 62 -5.84 5.75 6.92
CA GLY A 62 -6.50 5.36 5.66
C GLY A 62 -5.58 4.67 4.67
N PHE A 63 -4.26 4.71 4.87
CA PHE A 63 -3.27 4.08 4.00
C PHE A 63 -1.96 3.78 4.75
N GLN A 64 -1.11 2.94 4.15
CA GLN A 64 0.27 2.73 4.58
C GLN A 64 1.21 2.86 3.38
N LEU A 65 2.13 3.82 3.42
CA LEU A 65 3.18 3.95 2.41
C LEU A 65 4.37 3.06 2.74
N TRP A 66 5.02 2.52 1.72
CA TRP A 66 6.30 1.86 1.84
C TRP A 66 7.10 2.08 0.56
N ARG A 67 8.42 1.95 0.66
CA ARG A 67 9.32 2.10 -0.47
C ARG A 67 10.31 0.96 -0.53
N MET A 68 10.69 0.55 -1.73
CA MET A 68 11.84 -0.32 -1.90
C MET A 68 13.10 0.52 -1.71
N LYS A 69 14.04 0.03 -0.89
CA LYS A 69 15.37 0.64 -0.89
C LYS A 69 16.03 0.32 -2.24
N PRO A 70 16.61 1.31 -2.93
CA PRO A 70 17.44 1.01 -4.10
C PRO A 70 18.56 0.06 -3.65
N LYS A 71 18.80 -1.01 -4.41
CA LYS A 71 20.04 -1.78 -4.31
C LYS A 71 21.16 -0.86 -4.81
N GLY A 72 21.86 -0.22 -3.87
CA GLY A 72 23.17 0.36 -4.14
C GLY A 72 24.24 -0.72 -4.28
#